data_AF-A0A416D4V3-F1
#
_entry.id   AF-A0A416D4V3-F1
#
_cell.length_a   1.000
_cell.length_b   1.000
_cell.length_c   1.000
_cell.angle_alpha   90.00
_cell.angle_beta   90.00
_cell.angle_gamma   90.00
#
_symmetry.space_group_name_H-M   'P 1'
#
loop_
_entity.id
_entity.type
_entity.pdbx_description
1 polymer ?
#
loop_
_entity_poly.entity_id
_entity_poly.type
_entity_poly.pdbx_seq_one_letter_code
_entity_poly.pdbx_strand_id
1 'polypeptide(L)'
;MFDINNFYDLDGVLHLNKYKIVVRYYDSVEKQTYEDVTMFLNDEGLKDMKEQHIAKHQLLELISEEVIDTSDYEWMEGLPLQSDNPIKEIEEIYNYGSKEAYEASLPQAQDEFNLDMDYRMSKMELGL
;
A
#
# COMPACT_ATOMS: atom_id res chain seq x y z
N MET A 1 3.22 -14.38 0.89
CA MET A 1 3.92 -14.08 -0.37
C MET A 1 3.58 -12.64 -0.69
N PHE A 2 4.59 -11.79 -0.92
CA PHE A 2 4.38 -10.38 -1.26
C PHE A 2 3.57 -10.25 -2.54
N ASP A 3 2.56 -9.38 -2.53
CA ASP A 3 1.79 -8.99 -3.71
C ASP A 3 1.66 -7.47 -3.73
N ILE A 4 2.28 -6.83 -4.72
CA ILE A 4 2.28 -5.38 -4.87
C ILE A 4 0.86 -4.82 -5.09
N ASN A 5 -0.08 -5.63 -5.59
CA ASN A 5 -1.45 -5.17 -5.82
C ASN A 5 -2.24 -4.91 -4.54
N ASN A 6 -1.75 -5.38 -3.40
CA ASN A 6 -2.32 -5.04 -2.09
C ASN A 6 -2.06 -3.59 -1.70
N PHE A 7 -1.21 -2.88 -2.44
CA PHE A 7 -0.76 -1.54 -2.10
C PHE A 7 -1.11 -0.53 -3.18
N TYR A 8 -1.24 0.73 -2.78
CA TYR A 8 -1.27 1.87 -3.68
C TYR A 8 -0.57 3.07 -3.03
N ASP A 9 -0.04 3.95 -3.86
CA ASP A 9 0.55 5.22 -3.46
C ASP A 9 -0.49 6.33 -3.65
N LEU A 10 -0.72 7.11 -2.60
CA LEU A 10 -1.48 8.35 -2.66
C LEU A 10 -0.64 9.48 -2.08
N ASP A 11 -0.23 10.42 -2.93
CA ASP A 11 0.55 11.60 -2.55
C ASP A 11 1.85 11.28 -1.78
N GLY A 12 2.53 10.19 -2.15
CA GLY A 12 3.78 9.74 -1.51
C GLY A 12 3.55 9.01 -0.19
N VAL A 13 2.34 8.50 0.04
CA VAL A 13 1.97 7.74 1.23
C VAL A 13 1.46 6.37 0.83
N LEU A 14 1.99 5.34 1.48
CA LEU A 14 1.62 3.96 1.25
C LEU A 14 0.26 3.64 1.87
N HIS A 15 -0.61 3.02 1.08
CA HIS A 15 -1.94 2.58 1.51
C HIS A 15 -2.27 1.18 1.02
N LEU A 16 -3.24 0.55 1.68
CA LEU A 16 -3.69 -0.82 1.38
C LEU A 16 -5.00 -0.87 0.60
N ASN A 17 -5.00 -1.66 -0.48
CA ASN A 17 -6.22 -2.09 -1.13
C ASN A 17 -6.93 -3.13 -0.27
N LYS A 18 -8.26 -3.09 -0.28
CA LYS A 18 -9.12 -3.98 0.51
C LYS A 18 -9.92 -4.95 -0.33
N TYR A 19 -10.11 -4.62 -1.61
CA TYR A 19 -10.95 -5.37 -2.51
C TYR A 19 -10.21 -5.67 -3.80
N LYS A 20 -10.39 -6.90 -4.28
CA LYS A 20 -10.09 -7.29 -5.65
C LYS A 20 -11.41 -7.52 -6.35
N ILE A 21 -11.66 -6.79 -7.42
CA ILE A 21 -12.87 -6.94 -8.23
C ILE A 21 -12.52 -7.33 -9.66
N VAL A 22 -13.45 -7.99 -10.33
CA VAL A 22 -13.40 -8.19 -11.78
C VAL A 22 -14.61 -7.51 -12.39
N VAL A 23 -14.35 -6.58 -13.29
CA VAL A 23 -15.38 -5.84 -14.03
C VAL A 23 -15.30 -6.21 -15.49
N ARG A 24 -16.43 -6.62 -16.04
CA ARG A 24 -16.57 -6.90 -17.46
C ARG A 24 -16.92 -5.64 -18.22
N TYR A 25 -16.17 -5.39 -19.28
CA TYR A 25 -16.37 -4.33 -20.25
C TYR A 25 -16.91 -4.96 -21.54
N TYR A 26 -18.13 -4.62 -21.91
CA TYR A 26 -18.70 -5.02 -23.19
C TYR A 26 -18.35 -4.00 -24.27
N ASP A 27 -18.05 -4.47 -25.48
CA ASP A 27 -17.77 -3.58 -26.62
C ASP A 27 -19.04 -2.90 -27.16
N SER A 28 -20.20 -3.53 -26.94
CA SER A 28 -21.48 -3.06 -27.46
C SER A 28 -22.67 -3.54 -26.62
N VAL A 29 -23.83 -2.94 -26.87
CA VAL A 29 -25.08 -3.23 -26.14
C VAL A 29 -25.62 -4.63 -26.37
N GLU A 30 -25.21 -5.29 -27.46
CA GLU A 30 -25.52 -6.69 -27.76
C GLU A 30 -24.78 -7.66 -26.84
N LYS A 31 -23.76 -7.19 -26.10
CA LYS A 31 -23.01 -7.95 -25.08
C LYS A 31 -22.42 -9.29 -25.58
N GLN A 32 -21.99 -9.33 -26.85
CA GLN A 32 -21.44 -10.54 -27.47
C GLN A 32 -19.93 -10.69 -27.24
N THR A 33 -19.21 -9.59 -27.19
CA THR A 33 -17.77 -9.54 -26.93
C THR A 33 -17.50 -8.68 -25.71
N TYR A 34 -16.50 -9.09 -24.94
CA TYR A 34 -16.16 -8.44 -23.68
C TYR A 34 -14.70 -8.66 -23.29
N GLU A 35 -14.21 -7.80 -22.41
CA GLU A 35 -12.95 -7.94 -21.69
C GLU A 35 -13.22 -7.91 -20.18
N ASP A 36 -12.59 -8.81 -19.43
CA ASP A 36 -12.65 -8.83 -17.97
C ASP A 36 -11.40 -8.15 -17.39
N VAL A 37 -11.61 -7.05 -16.67
CA VAL A 37 -10.54 -6.24 -16.07
C VAL A 37 -10.53 -6.46 -14.57
N THR A 38 -9.37 -6.86 -14.04
CA THR A 38 -9.15 -6.97 -12.59
C THR A 38 -8.72 -5.62 -12.02
N MET A 39 -9.34 -5.21 -10.92
CA MET A 39 -9.01 -3.96 -10.22
C MET A 39 -8.80 -4.23 -8.73
N PHE A 40 -7.92 -3.45 -8.12
CA PHE A 40 -7.65 -3.46 -6.69
C PHE A 40 -8.04 -2.10 -6.12
N LEU A 41 -8.92 -2.09 -5.13
CA LEU A 41 -9.59 -0.87 -4.66
C LEU A 41 -9.62 -0.83 -3.12
N ASN A 42 -9.61 0.39 -2.59
CA ASN A 42 -9.99 0.69 -1.22
C ASN A 42 -11.54 0.81 -1.09
N ASP A 43 -12.03 1.13 0.12
CA ASP A 43 -13.47 1.25 0.39
C ASP A 43 -14.16 2.30 -0.50
N GLU A 44 -13.52 3.46 -0.67
CA GLU A 44 -14.06 4.58 -1.45
C GLU A 44 -14.10 4.24 -2.95
N GLY A 45 -13.02 3.68 -3.48
CA GLY A 45 -12.92 3.25 -4.87
C GLY A 45 -13.91 2.15 -5.22
N LEU A 46 -14.13 1.17 -4.32
CA LEU A 46 -15.16 0.15 -4.54
C LEU A 46 -16.56 0.78 -4.61
N LYS A 47 -16.86 1.69 -3.68
CA LYS A 47 -18.15 2.38 -3.64
C LYS A 47 -18.37 3.19 -4.92
N ASP A 48 -17.38 3.98 -5.33
CA ASP A 48 -17.44 4.78 -6.54
C ASP A 48 -17.62 3.90 -7.79
N MET A 49 -16.86 2.82 -7.90
CA MET A 49 -16.97 1.89 -9.02
C MET A 49 -18.37 1.27 -9.11
N LYS A 50 -18.95 0.85 -7.98
CA LYS A 50 -20.29 0.23 -7.98
C LYS A 50 -21.40 1.24 -8.25
N GLU A 51 -21.36 2.40 -7.59
CA GLU A 51 -22.47 3.36 -7.59
C GLU A 51 -22.42 4.37 -8.73
N GLN A 52 -21.22 4.79 -9.14
CA GLN A 52 -21.03 5.85 -10.12
C GLN A 52 -20.67 5.33 -11.51
N HIS A 53 -19.96 4.19 -11.59
CA HIS A 53 -19.54 3.62 -12.87
C HIS A 53 -20.45 2.47 -13.32
N ILE A 54 -20.43 1.34 -12.61
CA ILE A 54 -21.13 0.12 -13.02
C ILE A 54 -22.65 0.33 -13.05
N ALA A 55 -23.24 0.84 -11.98
CA ALA A 55 -24.69 1.05 -11.90
C ALA A 55 -25.24 2.01 -12.98
N LYS A 56 -24.39 2.90 -13.52
CA LYS A 56 -24.79 3.92 -14.50
C LYS A 56 -24.41 3.58 -15.94
N HIS A 57 -23.68 2.49 -16.17
CA HIS A 57 -23.14 2.17 -17.49
C HIS A 57 -23.62 0.80 -17.97
N GLN A 58 -24.45 0.77 -19.03
CA GLN A 58 -25.06 -0.45 -19.57
C GLN A 58 -24.06 -1.50 -20.09
N LEU A 59 -22.82 -1.08 -20.38
CA LEU A 59 -21.74 -1.94 -20.87
C LEU A 59 -20.78 -2.42 -19.79
N LEU A 60 -21.06 -2.12 -18.51
CA LEU A 60 -20.26 -2.61 -17.40
C LEU A 60 -21.04 -3.61 -16.56
N GLU A 61 -20.34 -4.62 -16.07
CA GLU A 61 -20.93 -5.64 -15.19
C GLU A 61 -19.90 -6.10 -14.15
N LEU A 62 -20.29 -6.10 -12.87
CA LEU A 62 -19.46 -6.64 -11.80
C LEU A 62 -19.54 -8.17 -11.85
N ILE A 63 -18.41 -8.83 -12.07
CA ILE A 63 -18.33 -10.29 -12.18
C ILE A 63 -17.96 -10.92 -10.84
N SER A 64 -17.00 -10.33 -10.12
CA SER A 64 -16.60 -10.80 -8.80
C SER A 64 -16.13 -9.65 -7.91
N GLU A 65 -16.26 -9.88 -6.62
CA GLU A 65 -15.79 -8.99 -5.54
C GLU A 65 -15.23 -9.89 -4.44
N GLU A 66 -13.94 -9.74 -4.15
CA GLU A 66 -13.21 -10.49 -3.14
C GLU A 66 -12.61 -9.50 -2.14
N VAL A 67 -12.80 -9.78 -0.84
CA VAL A 67 -12.09 -9.05 0.22
C VAL A 67 -10.67 -9.62 0.29
N ILE A 68 -9.69 -8.73 0.24
CA ILE A 68 -8.28 -9.05 0.38
C ILE A 68 -7.95 -9.08 1.86
N ASP A 69 -7.36 -10.18 2.34
CA ASP A 69 -6.78 -10.22 3.66
C ASP A 69 -5.43 -9.50 3.65
N THR A 70 -5.41 -8.30 4.26
CA THR A 70 -4.21 -7.46 4.37
C THR A 70 -3.66 -7.39 5.79
N SER A 71 -4.09 -8.29 6.69
CA SER A 71 -3.70 -8.29 8.11
C SER A 71 -2.18 -8.27 8.31
N ASP A 72 -1.43 -8.99 7.46
CA ASP A 72 0.05 -9.05 7.52
C ASP A 72 0.74 -7.73 7.12
N TYR A 73 0.01 -6.80 6.50
CA TYR A 73 0.54 -5.55 5.94
C TYR A 73 0.03 -4.31 6.67
N GLU A 74 -0.88 -4.44 7.64
CA GLU A 74 -1.49 -3.29 8.35
C GLU A 74 -0.45 -2.33 8.94
N TRP A 75 0.70 -2.84 9.35
CA TRP A 75 1.80 -2.04 9.90
C TRP A 75 2.45 -1.10 8.87
N MET A 76 2.28 -1.37 7.58
CA MET A 76 2.81 -0.58 6.47
C MET A 76 1.91 0.60 6.08
N GLU A 77 0.64 0.60 6.53
CA GLU A 77 -0.33 1.65 6.22
C GLU A 77 0.15 3.02 6.73
N GLY A 78 0.15 4.02 5.85
CA GLY A 78 0.52 5.39 6.16
C GLY A 78 2.04 5.65 6.21
N LEU A 79 2.88 4.68 5.83
CA LEU A 79 4.31 4.92 5.72
C LEU A 79 4.62 5.87 4.56
N PRO A 80 5.47 6.89 4.77
CA PRO A 80 5.87 7.78 3.70
C PRO A 80 6.80 7.04 2.72
N LEU A 81 6.54 7.23 1.43
CA LEU A 81 7.39 6.76 0.34
C LEU A 81 8.33 7.91 -0.06
N GLN A 82 9.62 7.63 -0.14
CA GLN A 82 10.67 8.63 -0.35
C GLN A 82 11.42 8.43 -1.68
N SER A 83 11.21 7.30 -2.35
CA SER A 83 11.92 6.89 -3.55
C SER A 83 11.21 7.32 -4.83
N ASP A 84 12.00 7.60 -5.88
CA ASP A 84 11.51 7.75 -7.25
C ASP A 84 11.00 6.41 -7.85
N ASN A 85 11.18 5.29 -7.15
CA ASN A 85 10.63 3.98 -7.49
C ASN A 85 9.82 3.40 -6.32
N PRO A 86 8.54 3.77 -6.20
CA PRO A 86 7.65 3.33 -5.12
C PRO A 86 7.51 1.80 -5.03
N ILE A 87 7.48 1.09 -6.15
CA ILE A 87 7.29 -0.37 -6.17
C ILE A 87 8.45 -1.07 -5.45
N LYS A 88 9.68 -0.66 -5.77
CA LYS A 88 10.87 -1.24 -5.15
C LYS A 88 10.96 -0.89 -3.66
N GLU A 89 10.60 0.35 -3.30
CA GLU A 89 10.57 0.78 -1.91
C GLU A 89 9.55 -0.01 -1.08
N ILE A 90 8.35 -0.26 -1.60
CA ILE A 90 7.33 -1.06 -0.90
C ILE A 90 7.81 -2.50 -0.67
N GLU A 91 8.49 -3.10 -1.66
CA GLU A 91 9.10 -4.43 -1.51
C GLU A 91 10.22 -4.42 -0.46
N GLU A 92 11.07 -3.39 -0.43
CA GLU A 92 12.10 -3.22 0.58
C GLU A 92 11.50 -3.05 1.98
N ILE A 93 10.48 -2.21 2.14
CA ILE A 93 9.73 -2.04 3.39
C ILE A 93 9.20 -3.40 3.84
N TYR A 94 8.49 -4.13 2.98
CA TYR A 94 7.96 -5.46 3.30
C TYR A 94 9.03 -6.42 3.85
N ASN A 95 10.23 -6.40 3.28
CA ASN A 95 11.34 -7.27 3.69
C ASN A 95 11.88 -6.98 5.11
N TYR A 96 11.60 -5.82 5.70
CA TYR A 96 11.91 -5.57 7.12
C TYR A 96 11.01 -6.37 8.07
N GLY A 97 9.79 -6.72 7.63
CA GLY A 97 8.86 -7.58 8.36
C GLY A 97 8.17 -6.96 9.59
N SER A 98 8.57 -5.77 10.04
CA SER A 98 7.84 -4.99 11.03
C SER A 98 8.14 -3.50 10.92
N LYS A 99 7.23 -2.69 11.48
CA LYS A 99 7.39 -1.24 11.53
C LYS A 99 8.64 -0.83 12.32
N GLU A 100 8.89 -1.48 13.46
CA GLU A 100 10.04 -1.19 14.30
C GLU A 100 11.36 -1.51 13.61
N ALA A 101 11.41 -2.62 12.86
CA ALA A 101 12.60 -3.00 12.10
C ALA A 101 12.87 -2.02 10.95
N TYR A 102 11.81 -1.56 10.26
CA TYR A 102 11.91 -0.52 9.23
C TYR A 102 12.38 0.81 9.84
N GLU A 103 11.72 1.30 10.90
CA GLU A 103 12.07 2.56 11.57
C GLU A 103 13.50 2.55 12.13
N ALA A 104 13.95 1.43 12.71
CA ALA A 104 15.33 1.28 13.20
C ALA A 104 16.37 1.28 12.07
N SER A 105 15.97 0.99 10.83
CA SER A 105 16.86 1.04 9.66
C SER A 105 16.99 2.44 9.07
N LEU A 106 16.10 3.36 9.44
CA LEU A 106 16.10 4.72 8.92
C LEU A 106 17.34 5.47 9.45
N PRO A 107 18.00 6.30 8.62
CA PRO A 107 19.19 7.06 9.04
C PRO A 107 18.98 7.89 10.32
N GLN A 108 17.77 8.42 10.51
CA GLN A 108 17.43 9.23 11.68
C GLN A 108 17.53 8.45 12.99
N ALA A 109 17.15 7.17 13.00
CA ALA A 109 17.26 6.31 14.18
C ALA A 109 18.73 6.04 14.53
N GLN A 110 19.59 5.91 13.51
CA GLN A 110 21.02 5.75 13.69
C GLN A 110 21.68 7.02 14.23
N ASP A 111 21.27 8.19 13.74
CA ASP A 111 21.78 9.48 14.22
C ASP A 111 21.38 9.74 15.68
N GLU A 112 20.14 9.43 16.07
CA GLU A 112 19.68 9.54 17.46
C GLU A 112 20.46 8.60 18.40
N PHE A 113 20.70 7.36 17.96
CA PHE A 113 21.54 6.42 18.70
C PHE A 113 22.97 6.93 18.88
N ASN A 114 23.57 7.49 17.82
CA ASN A 114 24.92 8.04 17.86
C ASN A 114 25.01 9.25 18.82
N LEU A 115 24.02 10.14 18.79
CA LEU A 115 23.95 11.30 19.69
C LEU A 115 23.82 10.89 21.17
N ASP A 116 23.00 9.90 21.48
CA ASP A 116 22.87 9.37 22.85
C ASP A 116 24.18 8.70 23.32
N MET A 117 24.83 7.92 22.45
CA MET A 117 26.12 7.30 22.75
C MET A 117 27.21 8.34 23.02
N ASP A 118 27.31 9.37 22.18
CA ASP A 118 28.27 10.46 22.36
C ASP A 118 28.00 11.22 23.67
N TYR A 119 26.73 11.46 24.01
CA TYR A 119 26.37 12.08 25.28
C TYR A 119 26.78 11.23 26.49
N ARG A 120 26.49 9.92 26.47
CA ARG A 120 26.88 9.00 27.55
C ARG A 120 28.40 8.89 27.69
N MET A 121 29.11 8.82 26.58
CA MET A 121 30.58 8.83 26.55
C MET A 121 31.13 10.11 27.17
N SER A 122 30.58 11.28 26.81
CA SER A 122 31.01 12.56 27.39
C SER A 122 30.82 12.64 28.91
N LYS A 123 29.76 12.03 29.45
CA LYS A 123 29.51 11.99 30.91
C LYS A 123 30.53 11.12 31.63
N MET A 124 30.83 9.94 31.07
CA MET A 124 31.86 9.05 31.61
C MET A 124 33.26 9.69 31.58
N GLU A 125 33.62 10.37 30.48
CA GLU A 125 34.90 11.08 30.38
C GLU A 125 35.03 12.25 31.38
N LEU A 126 33.90 12.89 31.71
CA LEU A 126 33.82 13.94 32.74
C LEU A 126 33.69 13.40 34.17
N GLY A 127 33.60 12.08 34.36
CA GLY A 127 33.46 11.44 35.67
C GLY A 127 32.12 11.73 36.39
N LEU A 128 31.06 12.02 35.63
CA LEU A 128 29.69 12.25 36.09
C LEU A 128 28.84 10.99 35.96
#